data_AF-A0AAQ0Q7Q1-F1
#
_entry.id   AF-A0AAQ0Q7Q1-F1
#
_cell.length_a   1.000
_cell.length_b   1.000
_cell.length_c   1.000
_cell.angle_alpha   90.00
_cell.angle_beta   90.00
_cell.angle_gamma   90.00
#
_symmetry.space_group_name_H-M   'P 1'
#
loop_
_entity.id
_entity.type
_entity.pdbx_description
1 polymer ?
#
loop_
_entity_poly.entity_id
_entity_poly.type
_entity_poly.pdbx_seq_one_letter_code
_entity_poly.pdbx_strand_id
1 'polypeptide(L)'
;MDICTKVALRQRLLESGKITLYFDYYPPIRNPKTNKMQRHEYLGIYLYGNPTNKVQRDFNQAMLEKGELLRCRRQEQVINWKNSVNLPPG
;
A
#
# COMPACT_ATOMS: atom_id res chain seq x y z
N MET A 1 -12.36 21.64 0.03
CA MET A 1 -11.45 20.87 -0.86
C MET A 1 -11.40 19.46 -0.31
N ASP A 2 -12.10 18.52 -0.94
CA ASP A 2 -12.01 17.12 -0.56
C ASP A 2 -10.62 16.62 -0.93
N ILE A 3 -9.75 16.53 0.06
CA ILE A 3 -8.38 16.06 -0.14
C ILE A 3 -8.50 14.58 -0.50
N CYS A 4 -8.46 14.22 -1.79
CA CYS A 4 -8.45 12.82 -2.21
C CYS A 4 -7.16 12.18 -1.71
N THR A 5 -7.26 11.06 -0.98
CA THR A 5 -6.07 10.42 -0.41
C THR A 5 -5.47 9.53 -1.49
N LYS A 6 -4.22 9.81 -1.85
CA LYS A 6 -3.49 9.01 -2.81
C LYS A 6 -2.84 7.81 -2.11
N VAL A 7 -3.00 6.63 -2.69
CA VAL A 7 -2.32 5.40 -2.29
C VAL A 7 -1.18 5.13 -3.27
N ALA A 8 0.06 5.22 -2.78
CA ALA A 8 1.26 4.90 -3.55
C ALA A 8 1.90 3.61 -3.05
N LEU A 9 2.25 2.69 -3.96
CA LEU A 9 3.10 1.54 -3.63
C LEU A 9 4.56 2.00 -3.54
N ARG A 10 5.21 1.70 -2.43
CA ARG A 10 6.63 2.04 -2.20
C ARG A 10 7.40 0.84 -1.71
N GLN A 11 8.71 0.94 -1.88
CA GLN A 11 9.70 -0.07 -1.52
C GLN A 11 10.57 0.47 -0.38
N ARG A 12 10.95 -0.40 0.55
CA ARG A 12 11.92 -0.08 1.61
C ARG A 12 12.92 -1.22 1.76
N LEU A 13 14.20 -0.91 1.74
CA LEU A 13 15.24 -1.87 2.10
C LEU A 13 15.23 -2.12 3.61
N LEU A 14 15.22 -3.40 4.00
CA LEU A 14 15.33 -3.85 5.37
C LEU A 14 16.78 -4.17 5.72
N GLU A 15 17.09 -4.16 7.01
CA GLU A 15 18.41 -4.56 7.55
C GLU A 15 18.79 -5.99 7.15
N SER A 16 17.80 -6.86 6.91
CA SER A 16 18.00 -8.23 6.40
C SER A 16 18.46 -8.30 4.93
N GLY A 17 18.58 -7.17 4.23
CA GLY A 17 18.91 -7.11 2.80
C GLY A 17 17.74 -7.42 1.87
N LYS A 18 16.54 -7.68 2.40
CA LYS A 18 15.31 -7.82 1.63
C LYS A 18 14.65 -6.46 1.42
N ILE A 19 13.90 -6.30 0.34
CA ILE A 19 13.04 -5.13 0.14
C ILE A 19 11.62 -5.50 0.56
N THR A 20 10.96 -4.64 1.34
CA THR A 20 9.54 -4.79 1.67
C THR A 20 8.68 -3.78 0.91
N LEU A 21 7.47 -4.19 0.55
CA LEU A 21 6.48 -3.32 -0.07
C LEU A 21 5.50 -2.77 0.98
N TYR A 22 5.17 -1.48 0.85
CA TYR A 22 4.20 -0.80 1.69
C TYR A 22 3.41 0.24 0.89
N PHE A 23 2.21 0.56 1.36
CA PHE A 23 1.45 1.70 0.87
C PHE A 23 1.82 2.96 1.65
N ASP A 24 2.01 4.07 0.95
CA ASP A 24 2.08 5.41 1.51
C ASP A 24 0.79 6.18 1.18
N TYR A 25 0.14 6.67 2.23
CA TYR A 25 -1.10 7.45 2.18
C TYR A 25 -0.81 8.92 2.39
N TYR A 26 -1.20 9.75 1.42
CA TYR A 26 -1.14 11.20 1.57
C TYR A 26 -2.45 11.87 1.14
N PRO A 27 -3.15 12.61 2.05
CA PRO A 27 -2.89 12.69 3.50
C PRO A 27 -3.11 11.33 4.21
N PRO A 28 -2.60 11.12 5.44
CA PRO A 28 -2.78 9.87 6.18
C PRO A 28 -4.26 9.50 6.35
N ILE A 29 -4.58 8.19 6.38
CA ILE A 29 -5.95 7.69 6.56
C ILE A 29 -6.20 7.26 8.01
N ARG A 30 -7.45 7.28 8.47
CA ARG A 30 -7.79 6.71 9.78
C ARG A 30 -7.93 5.19 9.66
N ASN A 31 -7.18 4.44 10.46
CA ASN A 31 -7.32 2.99 10.52
C ASN A 31 -8.60 2.64 11.31
N PRO A 32 -9.57 1.91 10.73
CA PRO A 32 -10.84 1.61 11.40
C PRO A 32 -10.69 0.69 12.61
N LYS A 33 -9.63 -0.13 12.67
CA LYS A 33 -9.38 -1.06 13.77
C LYS A 33 -8.74 -0.38 14.98
N THR A 34 -7.79 0.53 14.73
CA THR A 34 -7.02 1.18 15.81
C THR A 34 -7.47 2.61 16.09
N ASN A 35 -8.34 3.17 15.25
CA ASN A 35 -8.76 4.58 15.25
C ASN A 35 -7.64 5.60 15.12
N LYS A 36 -6.40 5.18 14.85
CA LYS A 36 -5.23 6.06 14.69
C LYS A 36 -5.03 6.44 13.22
N MET A 37 -4.42 7.60 13.01
CA MET A 37 -3.97 8.00 11.67
C MET A 37 -2.80 7.12 11.23
N GLN A 38 -2.92 6.54 10.05
CA GLN A 38 -1.95 5.64 9.45
C GLN A 38 -1.48 6.23 8.12
N ARG A 39 -0.17 6.47 8.04
CA ARG A 39 0.50 6.92 6.82
C ARG A 39 1.06 5.76 6.01
N HIS A 40 1.59 4.75 6.69
CA HIS A 40 2.23 3.61 6.06
C HIS A 40 1.50 2.30 6.40
N GLU A 41 1.26 1.46 5.40
CA GLU A 41 0.70 0.11 5.57
C GLU A 41 1.60 -0.91 4.89
N TYR A 42 2.28 -1.75 5.68
CA TYR A 42 3.17 -2.79 5.17
C TYR A 42 2.36 -3.99 4.65
N LEU A 43 2.69 -4.47 3.45
CA LEU A 43 1.94 -5.53 2.78
C LEU A 43 2.37 -6.94 3.22
N GLY A 44 3.49 -7.06 3.93
CA GLY A 44 4.12 -8.36 4.19
C GLY A 44 4.68 -9.02 2.92
N ILE A 45 4.76 -8.29 1.80
CA ILE A 45 5.39 -8.74 0.55
C ILE A 45 6.86 -8.34 0.61
N TYR A 46 7.73 -9.28 0.25
CA TYR A 46 9.17 -9.10 0.23
C TYR A 46 9.73 -9.41 -1.16
N LEU A 47 10.73 -8.63 -1.57
CA LEU A 47 11.51 -8.80 -2.79
C LEU A 47 12.96 -9.11 -2.42
N TYR A 48 13.68 -9.74 -3.34
CA TYR A 48 15.13 -9.86 -3.25
C TYR A 48 15.76 -8.47 -3.43
N GLY A 49 16.55 -8.01 -2.46
CA GLY A 49 17.21 -6.70 -2.54
C GLY A 49 18.32 -6.65 -3.60
N ASN A 50 19.00 -7.78 -3.83
CA ASN A 50 19.99 -7.93 -4.89
C ASN A 50 19.72 -9.22 -5.69
N PRO A 51 18.83 -9.20 -6.69
CA PRO A 51 18.49 -10.38 -7.46
C PRO A 51 19.64 -10.77 -8.42
N THR A 52 20.23 -11.95 -8.22
CA THR A 52 21.42 -12.41 -8.95
C THR A 52 21.09 -13.23 -10.19
N ASN A 53 19.93 -13.88 -10.22
CA ASN A 53 19.51 -14.76 -11.32
C ASN A 53 18.15 -14.34 -11.92
N LYS A 54 17.82 -14.89 -13.10
CA LYS A 54 16.57 -14.56 -13.80
C LYS A 54 15.34 -14.90 -12.96
N VAL A 55 15.34 -16.04 -12.27
CA VAL A 55 14.23 -16.49 -11.42
C VAL A 55 13.92 -15.47 -10.31
N GLN A 56 14.94 -14.91 -9.66
CA GLN A 56 14.77 -13.88 -8.63
C GLN A 56 14.25 -12.56 -9.21
N ARG A 57 14.69 -12.18 -10.43
CA ARG A 57 14.16 -11.00 -11.14
C ARG A 57 12.70 -11.18 -11.52
N ASP A 58 12.35 -12.33 -12.10
CA ASP A 58 10.98 -12.68 -12.48
C ASP A 58 10.07 -12.72 -11.24
N PHE A 59 10.57 -13.28 -10.13
CA PHE A 59 9.86 -13.27 -8.84
C PHE A 59 9.61 -11.84 -8.35
N ASN A 60 10.63 -10.97 -8.38
CA ASN A 60 10.48 -9.58 -7.97
C ASN A 60 9.44 -8.86 -8.83
N GLN A 61 9.45 -9.08 -10.15
CA GLN A 61 8.47 -8.50 -11.07
C GLN A 61 7.05 -8.96 -10.74
N ALA A 62 6.83 -10.27 -10.57
CA ALA A 62 5.51 -10.81 -10.23
C ALA A 62 5.00 -10.28 -8.88
N MET A 63 5.89 -10.10 -7.89
CA MET A 63 5.51 -9.52 -6.60
C MET A 63 5.21 -8.03 -6.69
N LEU A 64 5.89 -7.27 -7.55
CA LEU A 64 5.58 -5.86 -7.82
C LEU A 64 4.22 -5.71 -8.52
N GLU A 65 3.94 -6.53 -9.53
CA GLU A 65 2.64 -6.56 -10.22
C GLU A 65 1.51 -6.89 -9.22
N LYS A 66 1.73 -7.86 -8.34
CA LYS A 66 0.80 -8.16 -7.24
C LYS A 66 0.62 -6.97 -6.30
N GLY A 67 1.69 -6.25 -5.97
CA GLY A 67 1.64 -5.03 -5.16
C GLY A 67 0.78 -3.94 -5.80
N GLU A 68 0.90 -3.74 -7.12
CA GLU A 68 0.10 -2.76 -7.86
C GLU A 68 -1.38 -3.13 -7.90
N LEU A 69 -1.71 -4.42 -8.10
CA LEU A 69 -3.09 -4.89 -8.03
C LEU A 69 -3.71 -4.62 -6.65
N LEU A 70 -2.95 -4.84 -5.58
CA LEU A 70 -3.40 -4.51 -4.23
C LEU A 70 -3.55 -2.99 -4.03
N ARG A 71 -2.66 -2.18 -4.62
CA ARG A 71 -2.73 -0.71 -4.57
C ARG A 71 -4.02 -0.20 -5.20
N CYS A 72 -4.40 -0.72 -6.36
CA CYS A 72 -5.67 -0.36 -7.03
C CYS A 72 -6.87 -0.67 -6.13
N ARG A 73 -6.96 -1.89 -5.60
CA ARG A 73 -8.04 -2.28 -4.67
C ARG A 73 -8.07 -1.40 -3.41
N ARG A 74 -6.89 -1.03 -2.90
CA ARG A 74 -6.80 -0.18 -1.71
C ARG A 74 -7.22 1.27 -2.00
N GLN A 75 -6.89 1.79 -3.18
CA GLN A 75 -7.35 3.11 -3.64
C GLN A 75 -8.88 3.16 -3.72
N GLU A 76 -9.52 2.13 -4.28
CA GLU A 76 -10.99 2.00 -4.32
C GLU A 76 -11.60 2.00 -2.91
N GLN A 77 -11.02 1.23 -1.98
CA GLN A 77 -11.49 1.19 -0.59
C GLN A 77 -11.38 2.57 0.09
N VAL A 78 -10.29 3.29 -0.13
CA VAL A 78 -10.09 4.64 0.45
C VAL A 78 -11.09 5.64 -0.12
N ILE A 79 -11.41 5.55 -1.41
CA ILE A 79 -12.43 6.38 -2.06
C ILE A 79 -13.84 6.03 -1.54
N ASN A 80 -14.19 4.75 -1.54
CA ASN A 80 -15.51 4.29 -1.10
C ASN A 80 -15.76 4.61 0.36
N TRP A 81 -14.75 4.44 1.23
CA TRP A 81 -14.88 4.81 2.63
C TRP A 81 -15.24 6.29 2.80
N LYS A 82 -14.57 7.20 2.07
CA LYS A 82 -14.92 8.63 2.10
C LYS A 82 -16.36 8.89 1.67
N ASN A 83 -16.83 8.19 0.65
CA ASN A 83 -18.22 8.31 0.20
C ASN A 83 -19.22 7.82 1.26
N SER A 84 -18.88 6.76 2.02
CA SER A 84 -19.74 6.24 3.09
C SER A 84 -19.82 7.15 4.31
N VAL A 85 -18.77 7.92 4.64
CA VAL A 85 -18.78 8.85 5.80
C VAL A 85 -19.53 10.16 5.50
N ASN A 86 -19.89 10.42 4.25
CA ASN A 86 -20.61 11.64 3.81
C ASN A 86 -22.13 11.45 3.68
N LEU A 87 -22.69 10.30 4.08
CA LEU A 87 -24.15 10.13 4.17
C LEU A 87 -24.65 10.80 5.45
N PRO A 88 -25.60 11.75 5.37
CA PRO A 88 -26.23 12.29 6.57
C PRO A 88 -26.93 11.16 7.34
N PRO A 89 -26.90 11.17 8.68
CA PRO A 89 -27.69 10.22 9.46
C PRO A 89 -29.16 10.43 9.11
N GLY A 90 -29.83 9.35 8.71
CA GLY A 90 -31.28 9.31 8.58
C GLY A 90 -31.98 9.33 9.93
#